data_AF-A0A947ULZ2-F1
#
_entry.id   AF-A0A947ULZ2-F1
#
_cell.length_a   1.000
_cell.length_b   1.000
_cell.length_c   1.000
_cell.angle_alpha   90.00
_cell.angle_beta   90.00
_cell.angle_gamma   90.00
#
_symmetry.space_group_name_H-M   'P 1'
#
loop_
_entity.id
_entity.type
_entity.pdbx_description
1 polymer ?
#
loop_
_entity_poly.entity_id
_entity_poly.type
_entity_poly.pdbx_seq_one_letter_code
_entity_poly.pdbx_strand_id
1 'polypeptide(L)'
;MFLISALRAIIEMLGLCLLGQGILHVLAGQQREGNRIYQLFALITKPPRRIVAAVLPRRTGPAAVGIATFVIVLILWLGLAFVRKYV
;
A
#
# COMPACT_ATOMS: atom_id res chain seq x y z
N MET A 1 -20.44 -11.96 7.26
CA MET A 1 -19.35 -12.96 7.47
C MET A 1 -18.41 -13.06 6.26
N PHE A 2 -18.85 -13.55 5.08
CA PHE A 2 -17.95 -13.80 3.93
C PHE A 2 -17.31 -12.54 3.31
N LEU A 3 -18.07 -11.46 3.12
CA LEU A 3 -17.57 -10.24 2.46
C LEU A 3 -16.42 -9.57 3.25
N ILE A 4 -16.49 -9.58 4.58
CA ILE A 4 -15.46 -9.04 5.47
C ILE A 4 -14.17 -9.86 5.37
N SER A 5 -14.28 -11.19 5.28
CA SER A 5 -13.11 -12.06 5.09
C SER A 5 -12.46 -11.88 3.72
N ALA A 6 -13.26 -11.74 2.65
CA ALA A 6 -12.73 -11.46 1.32
C ALA A 6 -12.01 -10.10 1.27
N LEU A 7 -12.62 -9.05 1.84
CA LEU A 7 -12.03 -7.72 1.90
C LEU A 7 -10.71 -7.75 2.68
N ARG A 8 -10.67 -8.45 3.82
CA ARG A 8 -9.45 -8.63 4.61
C ARG A 8 -8.34 -9.32 3.84
N ALA A 9 -8.64 -10.37 3.08
CA ALA A 9 -7.65 -11.05 2.25
C ALA A 9 -7.06 -10.12 1.18
N ILE A 10 -7.90 -9.29 0.55
CA ILE A 10 -7.46 -8.28 -0.41
C ILE A 10 -6.57 -7.23 0.26
N ILE A 11 -6.92 -6.77 1.47
CA ILE A 11 -6.09 -5.82 2.23
C ILE A 11 -4.77 -6.46 2.68
N GLU A 12 -4.76 -7.73 3.10
CA GLU A 12 -3.53 -8.46 3.42
C GLU A 12 -2.60 -8.54 2.21
N MET A 13 -3.14 -8.89 1.04
CA MET A 13 -2.36 -8.97 -0.19
C MET A 13 -1.82 -7.60 -0.63
N LEU A 14 -2.63 -6.54 -0.50
CA LEU A 14 -2.22 -5.16 -0.78
C LEU A 14 -1.17 -4.66 0.22
N GLY A 15 -1.32 -4.99 1.50
CA GLY A 15 -0.37 -4.66 2.56
C GLY A 15 0.98 -5.33 2.32
N LEU A 16 1.00 -6.62 1.98
CA LEU A 16 2.22 -7.34 1.62
C LEU A 16 2.85 -6.79 0.33
N CYS A 17 2.06 -6.40 -0.67
CA CYS A 17 2.56 -5.71 -1.86
C CYS A 17 3.26 -4.39 -1.52
N LEU A 18 2.65 -3.55 -0.68
CA LEU A 18 3.22 -2.28 -0.26
C LEU A 18 4.44 -2.46 0.65
N LEU A 19 4.44 -3.48 1.51
CA LEU A 19 5.59 -3.87 2.33
C LEU A 19 6.75 -4.30 1.42
N GLY A 20 6.47 -5.15 0.43
CA GLY A 20 7.43 -5.57 -0.59
C GLY A 20 8.01 -4.37 -1.35
N GLN A 21 7.18 -3.40 -1.73
CA GLN A 21 7.67 -2.15 -2.32
C GLN A 21 8.52 -1.32 -1.37
N GLY A 22 8.15 -1.23 -0.09
CA GLY A 22 8.94 -0.53 0.92
C GLY A 22 10.32 -1.15 1.11
N ILE A 23 10.37 -2.48 1.23
CA ILE A 23 11.61 -3.25 1.32
C ILE A 23 12.45 -3.05 0.07
N LEU A 24 11.85 -3.18 -1.13
CA LEU A 24 12.53 -2.91 -2.39
C LEU A 24 12.97 -1.45 -2.53
N HIS A 25 12.24 -0.50 -1.96
CA HIS A 25 12.60 0.91 -1.97
C HIS A 25 13.84 1.20 -1.11
N VAL A 26 13.95 0.50 0.03
CA VAL A 26 15.11 0.56 0.94
C VAL A 26 16.30 -0.19 0.33
N LEU A 27 16.09 -1.40 -0.21
CA LEU A 27 17.17 -2.21 -0.79
C LEU A 27 17.68 -1.67 -2.14
N ALA A 28 16.79 -1.28 -3.06
CA ALA A 28 17.17 -0.90 -4.42
C ALA A 28 17.64 0.55 -4.55
N GLY A 29 17.49 1.38 -3.51
CA GLY A 29 18.06 2.74 -3.51
C GLY A 29 17.67 3.55 -4.75
N GLN A 30 18.61 4.17 -5.46
CA GLN A 30 18.38 4.95 -6.69
C GLN A 30 18.10 4.10 -7.96
N GLN A 31 18.43 2.80 -7.98
CA GLN A 31 18.27 1.91 -9.15
C GLN A 31 16.84 1.33 -9.28
N ARG A 32 15.83 2.16 -9.01
CA ARG A 32 14.41 1.73 -8.91
C ARG A 32 13.76 1.51 -10.26
N GLU A 33 14.16 2.28 -11.26
CA GLU A 33 13.47 2.38 -12.54
C GLU A 33 13.66 1.13 -13.42
N GLY A 34 14.81 0.45 -13.28
CA GLY A 34 15.10 -0.79 -14.01
C GLY A 34 14.46 -2.06 -13.42
N ASN A 35 13.88 -1.99 -12.22
CA ASN A 35 13.46 -3.19 -11.51
C ASN A 35 12.00 -3.55 -11.83
N ARG A 36 11.79 -4.55 -12.71
CA ARG A 36 10.46 -5.00 -13.17
C ARG A 36 9.52 -5.34 -12.02
N ILE A 37 10.05 -5.91 -10.93
CA ILE A 37 9.25 -6.23 -9.74
C ILE A 37 8.69 -4.94 -9.10
N TYR A 38 9.50 -3.89 -9.01
CA TYR A 38 9.05 -2.60 -8.48
C TYR A 38 7.97 -1.96 -9.36
N GLN A 39 8.08 -2.08 -10.69
CA GLN A 39 7.04 -1.62 -11.63
C GLN A 39 5.75 -2.41 -11.48
N LEU A 40 5.82 -3.73 -11.31
CA LEU A 40 4.65 -4.58 -11.13
C LEU A 40 3.88 -4.19 -9.87
N PHE A 41 4.60 -4.05 -8.75
CA PHE A 41 3.97 -3.57 -7.53
C PHE A 41 3.48 -2.12 -7.66
N ALA A 42 4.20 -1.23 -8.35
CA ALA A 42 3.76 0.15 -8.57
C ALA A 42 2.51 0.23 -9.45
N LEU A 43 2.30 -0.74 -10.34
CA LEU A 43 1.07 -0.88 -11.11
C LEU A 43 -0.10 -1.31 -10.23
N ILE A 44 0.13 -2.26 -9.32
CA ILE A 44 -0.88 -2.74 -8.36
C ILE A 44 -1.23 -1.65 -7.34
N THR A 45 -0.25 -0.87 -6.87
CA THR A 45 -0.44 0.17 -5.86
C THR A 45 -0.75 1.55 -6.44
N LYS A 46 -0.79 1.67 -7.77
CA LYS A 46 -1.22 2.89 -8.49
C LYS A 46 -2.62 3.37 -8.04
N PRO A 47 -3.68 2.54 -8.04
CA PRO A 47 -5.00 2.97 -7.59
C PRO A 47 -5.03 3.50 -6.15
N PRO A 48 -4.55 2.77 -5.12
CA PRO A 48 -4.54 3.30 -3.75
C PRO A 48 -3.66 4.53 -3.60
N ARG A 49 -2.48 4.59 -4.25
CA ARG A 49 -1.65 5.81 -4.27
C ARG A 49 -2.39 7.00 -4.87
N ARG A 50 -3.25 6.79 -5.87
CA ARG A 50 -4.02 7.86 -6.51
C ARG A 50 -5.09 8.41 -5.58
N ILE A 51 -5.75 7.53 -4.82
CA ILE A 51 -6.71 7.91 -3.78
C ILE A 51 -5.99 8.70 -2.69
N VAL A 52 -4.85 8.19 -2.20
CA VAL A 52 -4.05 8.86 -1.18
C VAL A 52 -3.49 10.19 -1.67
N ALA A 53 -3.06 10.29 -2.92
CA ALA A 53 -2.60 11.53 -3.54
C ALA A 53 -3.73 12.54 -3.81
N ALA A 54 -4.98 12.09 -3.90
CA ALA A 54 -6.14 12.99 -3.96
C ALA A 54 -6.46 13.58 -2.58
N VAL A 55 -6.15 12.85 -1.50
CA VAL A 55 -6.32 13.30 -0.11
C VAL A 55 -5.11 14.11 0.37
N LEU A 56 -3.89 13.76 -0.04
CA LEU A 56 -2.67 14.49 0.31
C LEU A 56 -2.46 15.72 -0.58
N PRO A 57 -1.90 16.82 -0.02
CA PRO A 57 -1.60 18.02 -0.79
C PRO A 57 -0.59 17.72 -1.91
N ARG A 58 -0.80 18.35 -3.06
CA ARG A 58 -0.06 18.16 -4.31
C ARG A 58 1.45 18.50 -4.23
N ARG A 59 1.89 19.07 -3.10
CA ARG A 59 3.31 19.39 -2.80
C ARG A 59 4.10 18.22 -2.19
N THR A 60 3.45 17.11 -1.86
CA THR A 60 4.15 15.98 -1.23
C THR A 60 4.97 15.22 -2.26
N GLY A 61 6.28 15.03 -2.01
CA GLY A 61 7.17 14.32 -2.92
C GLY A 61 6.73 12.86 -3.18
N PRO A 62 7.10 12.26 -4.32
CA PRO A 62 6.64 10.92 -4.72
C PRO A 62 7.03 9.81 -3.72
N ALA A 63 8.10 10.01 -2.94
CA ALA A 63 8.48 9.11 -1.86
C ALA A 63 7.48 9.18 -0.68
N ALA A 64 7.11 10.39 -0.26
CA ALA A 64 6.18 10.62 0.84
C ALA A 64 4.77 10.10 0.53
N VAL A 65 4.30 10.23 -0.72
CA VAL A 65 3.03 9.60 -1.17
C VAL A 65 3.09 8.07 -1.09
N GLY A 66 4.26 7.47 -1.34
CA GLY A 66 4.48 6.03 -1.14
C GLY A 66 4.35 5.62 0.31
N ILE A 67 5.06 6.32 1.21
CA ILE A 67 5.05 6.07 2.65
C ILE A 67 3.63 6.28 3.22
N ALA A 68 2.95 7.36 2.84
CA ALA A 68 1.59 7.64 3.27
C ALA A 68 0.62 6.53 2.84
N THR A 69 0.75 6.02 1.61
CA THR A 69 -0.07 4.89 1.13
C THR A 69 0.17 3.62 1.94
N PHE A 70 1.44 3.33 2.28
CA PHE A 70 1.77 2.20 3.14
C PHE A 70 1.11 2.32 4.52
N VAL A 71 1.27 3.48 5.18
CA VAL A 71 0.69 3.74 6.49
C VAL A 71 -0.84 3.63 6.46
N ILE A 72 -1.49 4.18 5.43
CA ILE A 72 -2.95 4.10 5.27
C ILE A 72 -3.40 2.65 5.10
N VAL A 73 -2.73 1.86 4.27
CA VAL A 73 -3.11 0.44 4.09
C VAL A 73 -2.84 -0.37 5.37
N LEU A 74 -1.79 -0.05 6.11
CA LEU A 74 -1.50 -0.67 7.41
C LEU A 74 -2.60 -0.35 8.43
N ILE A 75 -3.03 0.91 8.51
CA ILE A 75 -4.15 1.33 9.38
C ILE A 75 -5.46 0.67 8.94
N LEU A 76 -5.75 0.61 7.63
CA LEU A 76 -6.92 -0.10 7.11
C LEU A 76 -6.90 -1.59 7.49
N TRP A 77 -5.74 -2.22 7.41
CA TRP A 77 -5.54 -3.61 7.82
C TRP A 77 -5.81 -3.81 9.31
N LEU A 78 -5.23 -2.94 10.15
CA LEU A 78 -5.45 -2.97 11.60
C LEU A 78 -6.93 -2.73 11.95
N GLY A 79 -7.56 -1.76 11.28
CA GLY A 79 -8.98 -1.44 11.44
C GLY A 79 -9.88 -2.61 11.04
N LEU A 80 -9.61 -3.28 9.91
CA LEU A 80 -10.33 -4.48 9.49
C LEU A 80 -10.11 -5.65 10.46
N ALA A 81 -8.89 -5.83 10.96
CA ALA A 81 -8.58 -6.85 11.96
C ALA A 81 -9.35 -6.60 13.26
N PHE A 82 -9.48 -5.34 13.68
CA PHE A 82 -10.29 -4.92 14.82
C PHE A 82 -11.78 -5.15 14.58
N VAL A 83 -12.32 -4.75 13.42
CA VAL A 83 -13.72 -4.97 13.06
C VAL A 83 -14.05 -6.46 13.06
N ARG A 84 -13.17 -7.32 12.54
CA ARG A 84 -13.37 -8.79 12.60
C ARG A 84 -13.31 -9.33 14.04
N LYS A 85 -12.66 -8.63 14.97
CA LYS A 85 -12.62 -9.03 16.38
C LYS A 85 -13.89 -8.61 17.13
N TYR A 86 -14.58 -7.56 16.64
CA TYR A 86 -15.82 -7.04 17.22
C TYR A 86 -17.10 -7.60 16.58
N VAL A 87 -17.02 -8.20 15.38
CA VAL A 87 -18.13 -8.85 14.65
C VAL A 87 -18.14 -10.35 14.91
#